data_AF-A0A9J6GKS6-F1
#
_entry.id   AF-A0A9J6GKS6-F1
#
_cell.length_a   1.000
_cell.length_b   1.000
_cell.length_c   1.000
_cell.angle_alpha   90.00
_cell.angle_beta   90.00
_cell.angle_gamma   90.00
#
_symmetry.space_group_name_H-M   'P 1'
#
loop_
_entity.id
_entity.type
_entity.pdbx_description
1 polymer ?
#
loop_
_entity_poly.entity_id
_entity_poly.type
_entity_poly.pdbx_seq_one_letter_code
_entity_poly.pdbx_strand_id
1 'polypeptide(L)'
;MEKVRITDQESRAIEVATRDQAGSPLWFLHRKSRVTASLFKDVCRSKRVRCSTLINKIFTHRQLNVPAIKYGIDNEGVAKERLLAFLQGHHNNARIEPCGLMINPKYPLLGCSPDGVFQCDCHEPALVEINCLYSLRDCNPQELMAEGERLKGFGLAATGGLKESHAYYYHVQAQLHLNIFNITRCYFYVHVD
;
A
#
# COMPACT_ATOMS: atom_id res chain seq x y z
N MET A 1 -12.67 6.55 -28.00
CA MET A 1 -11.62 6.51 -26.96
C MET A 1 -10.63 5.44 -27.37
N GLU A 2 -9.38 5.83 -27.62
CA GLU A 2 -8.29 4.88 -27.80
C GLU A 2 -8.19 4.03 -26.52
N LYS A 3 -8.16 2.70 -26.67
CA LYS A 3 -7.99 1.82 -25.52
C LYS A 3 -6.58 2.02 -24.98
N VAL A 4 -6.45 2.60 -23.79
CA VAL A 4 -5.17 2.60 -23.06
C VAL A 4 -4.72 1.15 -22.96
N ARG A 5 -3.55 0.84 -23.49
CA ARG A 5 -2.95 -0.49 -23.47
C ARG A 5 -1.56 -0.37 -22.87
N ILE A 6 -1.16 -1.41 -22.15
CA ILE A 6 0.18 -1.58 -21.64
C ILE A 6 0.49 -3.06 -21.78
N THR A 7 1.68 -3.39 -22.26
CA THR A 7 2.19 -4.75 -22.36
C THR A 7 2.73 -5.23 -21.02
N ASP A 8 2.90 -6.54 -20.85
CA ASP A 8 3.58 -7.10 -19.67
C ASP A 8 5.01 -6.56 -19.53
N GLN A 9 5.71 -6.36 -20.66
CA GLN A 9 7.06 -5.81 -20.67
C GLN A 9 7.10 -4.36 -20.18
N GLU A 10 6.21 -3.51 -20.68
CA GLU A 10 6.09 -2.12 -20.22
C GLU A 10 5.67 -2.04 -18.74
N SER A 11 4.74 -2.90 -18.31
CA SER A 11 4.31 -2.98 -16.92
C SER A 11 5.49 -3.29 -15.98
N ARG A 12 6.30 -4.29 -16.32
CA ARG A 12 7.51 -4.65 -15.57
C ARG A 12 8.56 -3.54 -15.60
N ALA A 13 8.75 -2.88 -16.75
CA ALA A 13 9.69 -1.79 -16.88
C ALA A 13 9.30 -0.59 -16.00
N ILE A 14 8.00 -0.26 -15.94
CA ILE A 14 7.50 0.81 -15.07
C ILE A 14 7.67 0.43 -13.59
N GLU A 15 7.35 -0.80 -13.21
CA GLU A 15 7.56 -1.27 -11.83
C GLU A 15 9.02 -1.05 -11.41
N VAL A 16 9.98 -1.56 -12.17
CA VAL A 16 11.41 -1.43 -11.87
C VAL A 16 11.85 0.03 -11.82
N ALA A 17 11.46 0.84 -12.81
CA ALA A 17 11.85 2.25 -12.90
C ALA A 17 11.24 3.14 -11.80
N THR A 18 10.29 2.61 -11.03
CA THR A 18 9.53 3.37 -10.03
C THR A 18 9.62 2.77 -8.63
N ARG A 19 10.58 1.87 -8.37
CA ARG A 19 10.82 1.26 -7.04
C ARG A 19 11.17 2.24 -5.93
N ASP A 20 11.70 3.40 -6.28
CA ASP A 20 11.96 4.49 -5.32
C ASP A 20 10.67 5.28 -4.95
N GLN A 21 9.53 4.89 -5.51
CA GLN A 21 8.20 5.39 -5.21
C GLN A 21 8.13 6.93 -5.12
N ALA A 22 7.97 7.49 -3.91
CA ALA A 22 7.86 8.92 -3.69
C ALA A 22 9.14 9.70 -4.07
N GLY A 23 10.30 9.04 -4.15
CA GLY A 23 11.53 9.60 -4.69
C GLY A 23 11.59 9.62 -6.22
N SER A 24 10.69 8.89 -6.91
CA SER A 24 10.66 8.80 -8.38
C SER A 24 9.61 9.72 -9.02
N PRO A 25 10.02 10.74 -9.82
CA PRO A 25 9.07 11.55 -10.60
C PRO A 25 8.22 10.72 -11.58
N LEU A 26 8.78 9.63 -12.12
CA LEU A 26 8.09 8.71 -13.01
C LEU A 26 6.93 8.00 -12.30
N TRP A 27 7.09 7.69 -11.02
CA TRP A 27 6.03 7.08 -10.22
C TRP A 27 4.79 7.99 -10.15
N PHE A 28 4.98 9.29 -9.91
CA PHE A 28 3.87 10.26 -9.94
C PHE A 28 3.27 10.41 -11.34
N LEU A 29 4.10 10.43 -12.38
CA LEU A 29 3.66 10.53 -13.77
C LEU A 29 2.73 9.37 -14.15
N HIS A 30 3.12 8.14 -13.84
CA HIS A 30 2.33 6.95 -14.19
C HIS A 30 1.10 6.73 -13.29
N ARG A 31 1.08 7.30 -12.08
CA ARG A 31 -0.11 7.32 -11.21
C ARG A 31 -1.16 8.32 -11.65
N LYS A 32 -0.75 9.42 -12.30
CA LYS A 32 -1.68 10.42 -12.83
C LYS A 32 -2.64 9.77 -13.82
N SER A 33 -3.93 10.11 -13.69
CA SER A 33 -5.01 9.57 -14.52
C SER A 33 -5.30 8.08 -14.30
N ARG A 34 -4.78 7.48 -13.22
CA ARG A 34 -5.11 6.11 -12.80
C ARG A 34 -5.78 6.07 -11.43
N VAL A 35 -6.72 5.14 -11.28
CA VAL A 35 -7.26 4.81 -9.97
C VAL A 35 -6.23 3.94 -9.26
N THR A 36 -5.55 4.53 -8.28
CA THR A 36 -4.58 3.81 -7.46
C THR A 36 -5.26 3.10 -6.30
N ALA A 37 -4.63 2.04 -5.81
CA ALA A 37 -5.15 1.18 -4.74
C ALA A 37 -5.61 1.97 -3.49
N SER A 38 -4.92 3.05 -3.12
CA SER A 38 -5.31 3.91 -1.98
C SER A 38 -6.62 4.70 -2.19
N LEU A 39 -7.12 4.81 -3.43
CA LEU A 39 -8.40 5.44 -3.77
C LEU A 39 -9.56 4.44 -3.92
N PHE A 40 -9.31 3.13 -3.77
CA PHE A 40 -10.33 2.11 -4.08
C PHE A 40 -11.59 2.24 -3.22
N LYS A 41 -11.46 2.50 -1.93
CA LYS A 41 -12.64 2.69 -1.07
C LYS A 41 -13.51 3.87 -1.53
N ASP A 42 -12.88 4.98 -1.92
CA ASP A 42 -13.59 6.17 -2.41
C ASP A 42 -14.35 5.85 -3.70
N VAL A 43 -13.72 5.11 -4.61
CA VAL A 43 -14.34 4.68 -5.88
C VAL A 43 -15.48 3.70 -5.62
N CYS A 44 -15.25 2.62 -4.86
CA CYS A 44 -16.24 1.58 -4.58
C CYS A 44 -17.47 2.11 -3.83
N ARG A 45 -17.30 3.14 -2.99
CA ARG A 45 -18.41 3.75 -2.23
C ARG A 45 -19.04 4.96 -2.92
N SER A 46 -18.48 5.43 -4.04
CA SER A 46 -19.03 6.58 -4.76
C SER A 46 -20.39 6.20 -5.38
N LYS A 47 -21.46 6.84 -4.89
CA LYS A 47 -22.82 6.70 -5.44
C LYS A 47 -23.09 7.61 -6.65
N ARG A 48 -22.15 8.51 -6.98
CA ARG A 48 -22.30 9.52 -8.03
C ARG A 48 -21.29 9.27 -9.15
N VAL A 49 -21.78 9.31 -10.40
CA VAL A 49 -20.97 9.15 -11.62
C VAL A 49 -19.96 10.31 -11.80
N ARG A 50 -20.27 11.50 -11.27
CA ARG A 50 -19.38 12.68 -11.33
C ARG A 50 -19.10 13.20 -9.92
N CYS A 51 -17.98 12.78 -9.36
CA CYS A 51 -17.47 13.28 -8.08
C CYS A 51 -16.21 14.10 -8.36
N SER A 52 -16.35 15.42 -8.48
CA SER A 52 -15.25 16.34 -8.85
C SER A 52 -14.05 16.22 -7.90
N THR A 53 -14.28 15.96 -6.62
CA THR A 53 -13.23 15.72 -5.63
C THR A 53 -12.45 14.44 -5.90
N LEU A 54 -13.13 13.33 -6.23
CA LEU A 54 -12.49 12.06 -6.58
C LEU A 54 -11.73 12.16 -7.91
N ILE A 55 -12.32 12.83 -8.91
CA ILE A 55 -11.64 13.11 -10.19
C ILE A 55 -10.37 13.92 -9.93
N ASN A 56 -10.45 14.98 -9.12
CA ASN A 56 -9.27 15.77 -8.76
C ASN A 56 -8.19 14.93 -8.07
N LYS A 57 -8.56 13.98 -7.19
CA LYS A 57 -7.59 13.04 -6.56
C LYS A 57 -6.91 12.13 -7.59
N ILE A 58 -7.61 11.72 -8.64
CA ILE A 58 -7.07 10.83 -9.70
C ILE A 58 -6.11 11.59 -10.64
N PHE A 59 -6.44 12.85 -10.98
CA PHE A 59 -5.68 13.62 -11.97
C PHE A 59 -4.62 14.55 -11.36
N THR A 60 -4.67 14.79 -10.05
CA THR A 60 -3.78 15.73 -9.36
C THR A 60 -3.10 15.06 -8.18
N HIS A 61 -1.77 15.01 -8.22
CA HIS A 61 -1.00 14.74 -7.02
C HIS A 61 -0.99 16.00 -6.14
N ARG A 62 -1.38 15.88 -4.87
CA ARG A 62 -1.25 16.94 -3.88
C ARG A 62 -0.23 16.51 -2.85
N GLN A 63 0.89 17.22 -2.76
CA GLN A 63 1.76 17.12 -1.61
C GLN A 63 1.03 17.69 -0.40
N LEU A 64 0.76 16.83 0.57
CA LEU A 64 0.16 17.21 1.84
C LEU A 64 1.27 17.27 2.87
N ASN A 65 1.48 18.44 3.47
CA ASN A 65 2.42 18.61 4.56
C ASN A 65 1.67 18.50 5.89
N VAL A 66 1.38 17.27 6.33
CA VAL A 66 0.72 17.01 7.63
C VAL A 66 1.58 16.06 8.47
N PRO A 67 1.61 16.20 9.81
CA PRO A 67 2.47 15.41 10.68
C PRO A 67 2.33 13.90 10.49
N ALA A 68 1.11 13.42 10.25
CA ALA A 68 0.87 11.99 10.05
C ALA A 68 1.54 11.42 8.77
N ILE A 69 1.57 12.20 7.68
CA ILE A 69 2.23 11.79 6.43
C ILE A 69 3.74 11.84 6.60
N LYS A 70 4.25 12.91 7.23
CA LYS A 70 5.68 13.02 7.53
C LYS A 70 6.16 11.86 8.41
N TYR A 71 5.41 11.56 9.48
CA TYR A 71 5.69 10.42 10.35
C TYR A 71 5.71 9.09 9.59
N GLY A 72 4.76 8.90 8.66
CA GLY A 72 4.76 7.74 7.76
C GLY A 72 6.03 7.63 6.93
N ILE A 73 6.38 8.70 6.22
CA ILE A 73 7.59 8.75 5.38
C ILE A 73 8.86 8.49 6.20
N ASP A 74 8.97 9.14 7.36
CA ASP A 74 10.17 9.07 8.20
C ASP A 74 10.34 7.67 8.84
N ASN A 75 9.26 6.92 9.08
CA ASN A 75 9.29 5.64 9.81
C ASN A 75 9.03 4.40 8.96
N GLU A 76 8.66 4.52 7.68
CA GLU A 76 8.37 3.36 6.82
C GLU A 76 9.58 2.41 6.73
N GLY A 77 10.79 2.95 6.60
CA GLY A 77 12.02 2.16 6.58
C GLY A 77 12.24 1.37 7.88
N VAL A 78 12.13 2.05 9.02
CA VAL A 78 12.27 1.44 10.36
C VAL A 78 11.21 0.36 10.57
N ALA A 79 9.97 0.60 10.13
CA ALA A 79 8.89 -0.37 10.22
C ALA A 79 9.18 -1.63 9.38
N LYS A 80 9.72 -1.48 8.16
CA LYS A 80 10.15 -2.62 7.33
C LYS A 80 11.28 -3.41 7.98
N GLU A 81 12.26 -2.73 8.58
CA GLU A 81 13.36 -3.38 9.30
C GLU A 81 12.85 -4.19 10.50
N ARG A 82 11.94 -3.61 11.31
CA ARG A 82 11.31 -4.29 12.45
C ARG A 82 10.49 -5.49 12.02
N LEU A 83 9.68 -5.34 10.96
CA LEU A 83 8.91 -6.46 10.39
C LEU A 83 9.85 -7.57 9.88
N LEU A 84 10.91 -7.22 9.15
CA LEU A 84 11.86 -8.18 8.62
C LEU A 84 12.57 -8.95 9.75
N ALA A 85 13.01 -8.26 10.80
CA ALA A 85 13.65 -8.90 11.96
C ALA A 85 12.73 -9.93 12.63
N PHE A 86 11.43 -9.61 12.78
CA PHE A 86 10.45 -10.57 13.28
C PHE A 86 10.30 -11.78 12.35
N LEU A 87 10.21 -11.55 11.03
CA LEU A 87 10.03 -12.62 10.05
C LEU A 87 11.27 -13.52 9.91
N GLN A 88 12.48 -12.98 10.10
CA GLN A 88 13.74 -13.77 10.08
C GLN A 88 13.77 -14.87 11.15
N GLY A 89 13.08 -14.70 12.28
CA GLY A 89 12.93 -15.75 13.29
C GLY A 89 12.04 -16.93 12.87
N HIS A 90 11.29 -16.79 11.77
CA HIS A 90 10.27 -17.73 11.33
C HIS A 90 10.46 -18.20 9.88
N HIS A 91 11.41 -17.63 9.14
CA HIS A 91 11.60 -17.83 7.71
C HIS A 91 13.08 -17.93 7.31
N ASN A 92 13.37 -18.78 6.32
CA ASN A 92 14.73 -18.96 5.79
C ASN A 92 15.03 -17.91 4.71
N ASN A 93 16.20 -17.24 4.79
CA ASN A 93 16.62 -16.19 3.84
C ASN A 93 15.53 -15.13 3.59
N ALA A 94 14.86 -14.74 4.67
CA ALA A 94 13.82 -13.72 4.67
C ALA A 94 14.36 -12.37 4.18
N ARG A 95 13.64 -11.74 3.26
CA ARG A 95 13.95 -10.40 2.72
C ARG A 95 12.67 -9.67 2.31
N ILE A 96 12.71 -8.34 2.35
CA ILE A 96 11.68 -7.47 1.80
C ILE A 96 12.31 -6.67 0.66
N GLU A 97 11.88 -6.95 -0.56
CA GLU A 97 12.35 -6.25 -1.75
C GLU A 97 11.51 -4.98 -2.00
N PRO A 98 12.12 -3.89 -2.48
CA PRO A 98 11.38 -2.69 -2.87
C PRO A 98 10.46 -2.98 -4.06
N CYS A 99 9.32 -2.29 -4.10
CA CYS A 99 8.31 -2.45 -5.13
C CYS A 99 7.92 -1.10 -5.71
N GLY A 100 7.88 -1.00 -7.04
CA GLY A 100 7.39 0.18 -7.72
C GLY A 100 5.89 0.15 -8.01
N LEU A 101 5.47 1.03 -8.92
CA LEU A 101 4.10 1.05 -9.41
C LEU A 101 3.83 -0.13 -10.33
N MET A 102 2.87 -0.95 -9.94
CA MET A 102 2.35 -2.06 -10.75
C MET A 102 1.12 -1.62 -11.51
N ILE A 103 1.12 -1.85 -12.83
CA ILE A 103 -0.03 -1.60 -13.70
C ILE A 103 -0.38 -2.91 -14.38
N ASN A 104 -1.48 -3.54 -13.96
CA ASN A 104 -1.91 -4.78 -14.57
C ASN A 104 -2.32 -4.56 -16.04
N PRO A 105 -1.74 -5.26 -17.03
CA PRO A 105 -2.12 -5.13 -18.44
C PRO A 105 -3.60 -5.35 -18.73
N LYS A 106 -4.28 -6.19 -17.92
CA LYS A 106 -5.73 -6.42 -18.02
C LYS A 106 -6.56 -5.21 -17.54
N TYR A 107 -5.99 -4.41 -16.65
CA TYR A 107 -6.65 -3.25 -16.02
C TYR A 107 -5.78 -1.99 -16.10
N PRO A 108 -5.46 -1.50 -17.31
CA PRO A 108 -4.47 -0.44 -17.52
C PRO A 108 -4.93 0.95 -17.06
N LEU A 109 -6.09 1.09 -16.42
CA LEU A 109 -6.54 2.32 -15.77
C LEU A 109 -6.42 2.26 -14.24
N LEU A 110 -6.02 1.11 -13.73
CA LEU A 110 -5.83 0.83 -12.31
C LEU A 110 -4.34 0.63 -12.03
N GLY A 111 -3.92 0.91 -10.80
CA GLY A 111 -2.55 0.66 -10.39
C GLY A 111 -2.42 0.46 -8.89
N CYS A 112 -1.36 -0.20 -8.45
CA CYS A 112 -1.04 -0.37 -7.05
C CYS A 112 0.48 -0.22 -6.84
N SER A 113 0.90 0.12 -5.63
CA SER A 113 2.31 0.24 -5.27
C SER A 113 2.42 -0.23 -3.82
N PRO A 114 2.52 -1.55 -3.58
CA PRO A 114 2.82 -2.09 -2.26
C PRO A 114 4.11 -1.50 -1.72
N ASP A 115 4.26 -1.43 -0.39
CA ASP A 115 5.48 -0.90 0.23
C ASP A 115 6.66 -1.86 0.06
N GLY A 116 6.40 -3.14 -0.20
CA GLY A 116 7.43 -4.10 -0.59
C GLY A 116 6.88 -5.47 -0.98
N VAL A 117 7.80 -6.37 -1.32
CA VAL A 117 7.52 -7.79 -1.56
C VAL A 117 8.40 -8.62 -0.64
N PHE A 118 7.77 -9.31 0.31
CA PHE A 118 8.42 -10.29 1.15
C PHE A 118 8.70 -11.59 0.37
N GLN A 119 9.91 -12.11 0.52
CA GLN A 119 10.35 -13.37 -0.04
C GLN A 119 11.14 -14.17 0.99
N CYS A 120 11.05 -15.50 0.92
CA CYS A 120 11.84 -16.43 1.70
C CYS A 120 11.94 -17.75 0.94
N ASP A 121 12.80 -18.66 1.39
CA ASP A 121 13.03 -19.94 0.69
C ASP A 121 12.03 -21.03 1.12
N CYS A 122 11.18 -20.75 2.12
CA CYS A 122 10.26 -21.74 2.69
C CYS A 122 8.77 -21.50 2.38
N HIS A 123 8.38 -20.35 1.84
CA HIS A 123 6.98 -20.00 1.56
C HIS A 123 6.85 -19.14 0.31
N GLU A 124 5.65 -19.15 -0.27
CA GLU A 124 5.27 -18.25 -1.34
C GLU A 124 5.42 -16.77 -0.94
N PRO A 125 5.77 -15.88 -1.90
CA PRO A 125 5.91 -14.45 -1.64
C PRO A 125 4.63 -13.80 -1.08
N ALA A 126 4.81 -12.71 -0.37
CA ALA A 126 3.72 -11.87 0.12
C ALA A 126 3.99 -10.40 -0.19
N LEU A 127 2.94 -9.62 -0.44
CA LEU A 127 3.06 -8.17 -0.44
C LEU A 127 3.30 -7.67 0.98
N VAL A 128 3.87 -6.48 1.11
CA VAL A 128 4.03 -5.78 2.38
C VAL A 128 3.35 -4.43 2.26
N GLU A 129 2.50 -4.12 3.23
CA GLU A 129 1.84 -2.82 3.40
C GLU A 129 2.07 -2.35 4.84
N ILE A 130 2.68 -1.19 4.98
CA ILE A 130 3.08 -0.58 6.24
C ILE A 130 2.13 0.58 6.55
N ASN A 131 1.70 0.66 7.80
CA ASN A 131 0.91 1.77 8.29
C ASN A 131 1.51 2.29 9.61
N CYS A 132 2.27 3.39 9.52
CA CYS A 132 2.81 4.10 10.67
C CYS A 132 1.74 5.00 11.29
N LEU A 133 1.18 4.60 12.43
CA LEU A 133 0.06 5.32 13.06
C LEU A 133 0.56 6.47 13.95
N TYR A 134 0.61 7.69 13.39
CA TYR A 134 1.02 8.89 14.13
C TYR A 134 0.26 9.12 15.45
N SER A 135 -1.03 8.78 15.49
CA SER A 135 -1.86 8.93 16.70
C SER A 135 -1.48 7.97 17.83
N LEU A 136 -0.77 6.88 17.50
CA LEU A 136 -0.29 5.87 18.45
C LEU A 136 1.24 5.78 18.44
N ARG A 137 1.94 6.79 17.93
CA ARG A 137 3.42 6.74 17.80
C ARG A 137 4.11 6.44 19.13
N ASP A 138 3.63 7.01 20.22
CA ASP A 138 4.20 6.83 21.57
C ASP A 138 3.57 5.64 22.33
N CYS A 139 2.78 4.80 21.64
CA CYS A 139 2.06 3.68 22.25
C CYS A 139 2.98 2.46 22.37
N ASN A 140 2.96 1.81 23.54
CA ASN A 140 3.58 0.51 23.69
C ASN A 140 2.96 -0.49 22.68
N PRO A 141 3.76 -1.21 21.87
CA PRO A 141 3.24 -2.24 20.95
C PRO A 141 2.32 -3.28 21.60
N GLN A 142 2.52 -3.63 22.87
CA GLN A 142 1.66 -4.54 23.62
C GLN A 142 0.27 -3.96 23.93
N GLU A 143 0.15 -2.64 23.95
CA GLU A 143 -1.10 -1.89 24.21
C GLU A 143 -1.78 -1.42 22.92
N LEU A 144 -1.15 -1.62 21.75
CA LEU A 144 -1.61 -1.16 20.44
C LEU A 144 -3.09 -1.45 20.18
N MET A 145 -3.53 -2.68 20.47
CA MET A 145 -4.92 -3.08 20.23
C MET A 145 -5.88 -2.33 21.16
N ALA A 146 -5.54 -2.22 22.45
CA ALA A 146 -6.39 -1.59 23.46
C ALA A 146 -6.51 -0.08 23.24
N GLU A 147 -5.41 0.61 22.92
CA GLU A 147 -5.42 2.04 22.61
C GLU A 147 -6.00 2.32 21.22
N GLY A 148 -5.69 1.46 20.25
CA GLY A 148 -6.21 1.57 18.89
C GLY A 148 -7.73 1.48 18.82
N GLU A 149 -8.37 0.58 19.56
CA GLU A 149 -9.84 0.45 19.57
C GLU A 149 -10.57 1.73 20.03
N ARG A 150 -9.90 2.59 20.81
CA ARG A 150 -10.44 3.90 21.23
C ARG A 150 -10.36 4.95 20.12
N LEU A 151 -9.53 4.74 19.10
CA LEU A 151 -9.35 5.68 17.99
C LEU A 151 -10.38 5.49 16.89
N LYS A 152 -11.03 6.60 16.52
CA LYS A 152 -11.82 6.66 15.29
C LYS A 152 -10.89 6.42 14.10
N GLY A 153 -11.11 5.32 13.37
CA GLY A 153 -10.32 4.96 12.20
C GLY A 153 -9.20 3.95 12.45
N PHE A 154 -9.15 3.29 13.61
CA PHE A 154 -8.26 2.16 13.78
C PHE A 154 -8.70 0.95 12.94
N GLY A 155 -7.80 0.50 12.08
CA GLY A 155 -8.10 -0.44 11.00
C GLY A 155 -8.10 -1.91 11.38
N LEU A 156 -7.54 -2.29 12.54
CA LEU A 156 -7.45 -3.70 12.96
C LEU A 156 -8.65 -4.11 13.81
N ALA A 157 -9.11 -5.33 13.63
CA ALA A 157 -10.07 -6.03 14.48
C ALA A 157 -9.33 -6.77 15.60
N ALA A 158 -10.05 -7.17 16.66
CA ALA A 158 -9.47 -7.89 17.81
C ALA A 158 -8.72 -9.19 17.43
N THR A 159 -9.05 -9.80 16.29
CA THR A 159 -8.35 -10.98 15.74
C THR A 159 -6.99 -10.65 15.09
N GLY A 160 -6.60 -9.37 15.01
CA GLY A 160 -5.42 -8.88 14.29
C GLY A 160 -5.64 -8.67 12.79
N GLY A 161 -6.80 -9.07 12.24
CA GLY A 161 -7.13 -8.84 10.83
C GLY A 161 -7.58 -7.40 10.54
N LEU A 162 -7.48 -6.97 9.28
CA LEU A 162 -8.04 -5.70 8.83
C LEU A 162 -9.58 -5.73 8.86
N LYS A 163 -10.20 -4.69 9.41
CA LYS A 163 -11.66 -4.47 9.34
C LYS A 163 -12.08 -4.25 7.90
N GLU A 164 -13.02 -5.04 7.38
CA GLU A 164 -13.48 -4.96 5.99
C GLU A 164 -14.06 -3.60 5.59
N SER A 165 -14.63 -2.88 6.56
CA SER A 165 -15.15 -1.53 6.36
C SER A 165 -14.06 -0.46 6.27
N HIS A 166 -12.80 -0.78 6.61
CA HIS A 166 -11.69 0.16 6.70
C HIS A 166 -11.04 0.46 5.35
N ALA A 167 -10.46 1.65 5.17
CA ALA A 167 -9.82 2.03 3.90
C ALA A 167 -8.66 1.10 3.51
N TYR A 168 -7.84 0.70 4.47
CA TYR A 168 -6.74 -0.24 4.24
C TYR A 168 -7.18 -1.62 3.77
N TYR A 169 -8.39 -2.08 4.11
CA TYR A 169 -8.90 -3.33 3.56
C TYR A 169 -9.09 -3.24 2.05
N TYR A 170 -9.75 -2.19 1.55
CA TYR A 170 -9.87 -1.93 0.11
C TYR A 170 -8.50 -1.73 -0.54
N HIS A 171 -7.57 -1.08 0.16
CA HIS A 171 -6.21 -0.87 -0.34
C HIS A 171 -5.50 -2.20 -0.59
N VAL A 172 -5.44 -3.06 0.42
CA VAL A 172 -4.79 -4.38 0.33
C VAL A 172 -5.50 -5.27 -0.68
N GLN A 173 -6.84 -5.32 -0.69
CA GLN A 173 -7.58 -6.12 -1.68
C GLN A 173 -7.29 -5.66 -3.12
N ALA A 174 -7.18 -4.35 -3.35
CA ALA A 174 -6.80 -3.82 -4.66
C ALA A 174 -5.36 -4.22 -5.03
N GLN A 175 -4.42 -4.17 -4.09
CA GLN A 175 -3.04 -4.62 -4.33
C GLN A 175 -2.98 -6.11 -4.68
N LEU A 176 -3.67 -6.97 -3.92
CA LEU A 176 -3.77 -8.40 -4.18
C LEU A 176 -4.39 -8.72 -5.54
N HIS A 177 -5.37 -7.93 -5.99
CA HIS A 177 -6.00 -8.12 -7.29
C HIS A 177 -5.15 -7.58 -8.47
N LEU A 178 -4.44 -6.48 -8.27
CA LEU A 178 -3.79 -5.74 -9.35
C LEU A 178 -2.30 -6.06 -9.52
N ASN A 179 -1.64 -6.66 -8.53
CA ASN A 179 -0.20 -6.89 -8.63
C ASN A 179 0.16 -7.76 -9.86
N ILE A 180 1.32 -7.49 -10.43
CA ILE A 180 1.79 -8.16 -11.66
C ILE A 180 2.59 -9.44 -11.38
N PHE A 181 2.70 -9.81 -10.11
CA PHE A 181 3.46 -10.98 -9.64
C PHE A 181 2.55 -12.17 -9.28
N ASN A 182 1.22 -12.01 -9.36
CA ASN A 182 0.22 -13.00 -8.94
C ASN A 182 0.32 -13.40 -7.45
N ILE A 183 0.75 -12.46 -6.61
CA ILE A 183 0.85 -12.65 -5.16
C ILE A 183 -0.55 -12.53 -4.54
N THR A 184 -0.90 -13.50 -3.70
CA THR A 184 -2.24 -13.63 -3.10
C THR A 184 -2.29 -13.33 -1.60
N ARG A 185 -1.15 -13.01 -1.00
CA ARG A 185 -1.00 -12.72 0.44
C ARG A 185 -0.38 -11.34 0.66
N CYS A 186 -0.72 -10.70 1.77
CA CYS A 186 -0.14 -9.43 2.18
C CYS A 186 0.10 -9.43 3.69
N TYR A 187 1.30 -9.05 4.11
CA TYR A 187 1.58 -8.64 5.48
C TYR A 187 1.20 -7.18 5.63
N PHE A 188 0.13 -6.92 6.38
CA PHE A 188 -0.24 -5.58 6.81
C PHE A 188 0.37 -5.32 8.19
N TYR A 189 1.35 -4.44 8.27
CA TYR A 189 2.08 -4.14 9.50
C TYR A 189 1.75 -2.74 10.00
N VAL A 190 1.37 -2.65 11.28
CA VAL A 190 1.12 -1.37 11.96
C VAL A 190 2.32 -1.03 12.81
N HIS A 191 2.95 0.10 12.52
CA HIS A 191 4.11 0.60 13.25
C HIS A 191 3.70 1.65 14.29
N VAL A 192 4.20 1.44 15.50
CA VAL A 192 4.25 2.37 16.65
C VAL A 192 5.68 2.31 17.21
N ASP A 193 6.19 3.39 17.79
CA ASP A 193 7.60 3.50 18.15
C ASP A 193 8.00 2.64 19.36
#